data_AF-A0A2E0TP53-F1
#
_entry.id   AF-A0A2E0TP53-F1
#
_cell.length_a   1.000
_cell.length_b   1.000
_cell.length_c   1.000
_cell.angle_alpha   90.00
_cell.angle_beta   90.00
_cell.angle_gamma   90.00
#
_symmetry.space_group_name_H-M   'P 1'
#
loop_
_entity.id
_entity.type
_entity.pdbx_description
1 polymer ?
#
loop_
_entity_poly.entity_id
_entity_poly.type
_entity_poly.pdbx_seq_one_letter_code
_entity_poly.pdbx_strand_id
1 'polypeptide(L)'
;MSSASLASGRRTADSRSERSERIPPTTPSSARTMAESGRRTAGASESERPWLRGARAGRTVPRMSLQKQLQEDLKAAMKAKDVVARDVLRMLKKDLTDAELQKGAALDEDEELQVLIRAVKSRKDSATQYDEGGRKDLADTERAEVAIIEGYLPQPLTEDEAREAIEALAKKLGVSEKKQMGQLMSAVMDEYRGRIDGKLASKIAGGLLS
;
A
#
# COMPACT_ATOMS: atom_id res chain seq x y z
N MET A 1 -10.68 -38.85 66.21
CA MET A 1 -10.11 -40.15 66.63
C MET A 1 -10.43 -41.14 65.52
N SER A 2 -9.60 -41.18 64.47
CA SER A 2 -8.64 -42.27 64.18
C SER A 2 -9.27 -43.66 64.16
N SER A 3 -9.40 -44.25 62.97
CA SER A 3 -8.68 -45.49 62.63
C SER A 3 -9.01 -45.94 61.20
N ALA A 4 -7.96 -46.25 60.46
CA ALA A 4 -7.97 -46.88 59.14
C ALA A 4 -8.22 -48.40 59.26
N SER A 5 -8.75 -49.04 58.21
CA SER A 5 -8.46 -50.47 57.96
C SER A 5 -8.83 -50.95 56.55
N LEU A 6 -7.79 -51.28 55.77
CA LEU A 6 -7.54 -52.49 54.97
C LEU A 6 -8.66 -53.18 54.14
N ALA A 7 -8.45 -53.11 52.82
CA ALA A 7 -8.10 -54.20 51.90
C ALA A 7 -8.93 -55.52 51.79
N SER A 8 -9.15 -55.87 50.50
CA SER A 8 -9.01 -57.21 49.87
C SER A 8 -10.27 -58.07 49.59
N GLY A 9 -10.41 -58.46 48.30
CA GLY A 9 -11.00 -59.74 47.86
C GLY A 9 -12.05 -59.61 46.75
N ARG A 10 -11.72 -59.65 45.45
CA ARG A 10 -11.49 -60.79 44.52
C ARG A 10 -12.75 -61.46 43.91
N ARG A 11 -12.67 -61.59 42.56
CA ARG A 11 -13.35 -62.53 41.61
C ARG A 11 -14.77 -62.12 41.21
N THR A 12 -15.18 -62.15 39.93
CA THR A 12 -15.02 -63.16 38.87
C THR A 12 -15.06 -62.52 37.46
N ALA A 13 -14.15 -62.87 36.55
CA ALA A 13 -14.42 -63.57 35.28
C ALA A 13 -15.70 -63.19 34.52
N ASP A 14 -15.57 -62.49 33.39
CA ASP A 14 -16.30 -62.87 32.18
C ASP A 14 -15.50 -62.53 30.91
N SER A 15 -15.57 -63.48 30.00
CA SER A 15 -14.90 -63.61 28.72
C SER A 15 -15.82 -63.13 27.60
N ARG A 16 -15.38 -62.24 26.71
CA ARG A 16 -15.65 -62.38 25.25
C ARG A 16 -15.07 -61.27 24.37
N SER A 17 -14.48 -61.77 23.29
CA SER A 17 -14.31 -61.16 21.96
C SER A 17 -13.34 -59.99 21.82
N GLU A 18 -12.08 -60.36 21.60
CA GLU A 18 -11.24 -59.74 20.59
C GLU A 18 -12.05 -59.52 19.31
N ARG A 19 -12.29 -58.26 18.95
CA ARG A 19 -12.71 -57.88 17.60
C ARG A 19 -11.64 -56.96 17.04
N SER A 20 -10.69 -57.61 16.38
CA SER A 20 -9.69 -57.03 15.49
C SER A 20 -10.35 -56.14 14.44
N GLU A 21 -10.41 -54.84 14.68
CA GLU A 21 -10.69 -53.85 13.63
C GLU A 21 -9.45 -53.71 12.75
N ARG A 22 -9.52 -54.39 11.61
CA ARG A 22 -8.55 -54.30 10.52
C ARG A 22 -8.70 -52.91 9.89
N ILE A 23 -7.70 -52.06 10.09
CA ILE A 23 -7.51 -50.84 9.30
C ILE A 23 -7.13 -51.28 7.88
N PRO A 24 -7.87 -50.91 6.81
CA PRO A 24 -7.47 -51.25 5.46
C PRO A 24 -6.28 -50.37 5.02
N PRO A 25 -5.31 -50.91 4.26
CA PRO A 25 -4.18 -50.14 3.78
C PRO A 25 -4.63 -49.11 2.73
N THR A 26 -4.18 -47.88 2.89
CA THR A 26 -4.31 -46.82 1.90
C THR A 26 -3.44 -47.13 0.69
N THR A 27 -4.07 -47.35 -0.47
CA THR A 27 -3.38 -47.39 -1.76
C THR A 27 -2.86 -46.00 -2.13
N PRO A 28 -1.58 -45.84 -2.52
CA PRO A 28 -1.09 -44.61 -3.13
C PRO A 28 -1.41 -44.66 -4.63
N SER A 29 -2.37 -43.85 -5.07
CA SER A 29 -2.66 -43.69 -6.51
C SER A 29 -2.59 -42.22 -6.90
N SER A 30 -1.70 -41.98 -7.86
CA SER A 30 -1.64 -40.81 -8.72
C SER A 30 -1.10 -39.54 -8.08
N ALA A 31 0.24 -39.52 -7.99
CA ALA A 31 1.02 -38.29 -8.11
C ALA A 31 0.56 -37.50 -9.35
N ARG A 32 -0.28 -36.49 -9.11
CA ARG A 32 -0.55 -35.41 -10.05
C ARG A 32 -0.01 -34.15 -9.42
N THR A 33 1.17 -33.78 -9.88
CA THR A 33 1.80 -32.47 -9.73
C THR A 33 0.77 -31.35 -9.79
N MET A 34 0.46 -30.80 -8.61
CA MET A 34 -0.11 -29.47 -8.41
C MET A 34 0.89 -28.66 -7.58
N ALA A 35 2.14 -28.64 -8.05
CA ALA A 35 2.95 -27.44 -7.93
C ALA A 35 2.51 -26.51 -9.07
N GLU A 36 2.50 -25.21 -8.84
CA GLU A 36 2.20 -24.17 -9.83
C GLU A 36 0.73 -23.70 -9.97
N SER A 37 0.11 -23.25 -8.87
CA SER A 37 -0.93 -22.22 -8.99
C SER A 37 -0.96 -21.28 -7.78
N GLY A 38 -0.01 -20.35 -7.74
CA GLY A 38 0.02 -19.33 -6.68
C GLY A 38 1.12 -18.28 -6.79
N ARG A 39 2.04 -18.40 -7.76
CA ARG A 39 2.95 -17.31 -8.14
C ARG A 39 2.48 -16.73 -9.48
N ARG A 40 1.63 -15.71 -9.43
CA ARG A 40 1.38 -14.84 -10.59
C ARG A 40 1.63 -13.40 -10.20
N THR A 41 2.90 -13.04 -10.42
CA THR A 41 3.43 -11.74 -10.86
C THR A 41 3.24 -10.56 -9.93
N ALA A 42 4.07 -10.51 -8.88
CA ALA A 42 4.78 -9.26 -8.59
C ALA A 42 5.63 -8.91 -9.82
N GLY A 43 5.38 -7.74 -10.43
CA GLY A 43 6.18 -7.25 -11.55
C GLY A 43 5.55 -7.36 -12.95
N ALA A 44 4.27 -7.00 -13.11
CA ALA A 44 3.80 -6.57 -14.44
C ALA A 44 4.42 -5.20 -14.75
N SER A 45 5.22 -5.13 -15.81
CA SER A 45 5.84 -3.90 -16.30
C SER A 45 4.77 -2.86 -16.67
N GLU A 46 5.10 -1.57 -16.63
CA GLU A 46 4.19 -0.47 -16.99
C GLU A 46 3.55 -0.64 -18.39
N SER A 47 4.21 -1.41 -19.27
CA SER A 47 3.72 -1.77 -20.61
C SER A 47 2.54 -2.77 -20.61
N GLU A 48 2.36 -3.53 -19.53
CA GLU A 48 1.37 -4.61 -19.38
C GLU A 48 0.08 -4.16 -18.68
N ARG A 49 -0.02 -2.88 -18.30
CA ARG A 49 -1.23 -2.27 -17.72
C ARG A 49 -1.82 -1.22 -18.67
N PRO A 50 -2.49 -1.63 -19.77
CA PRO A 50 -3.02 -0.75 -20.82
C PRO A 50 -3.85 0.44 -20.34
N TRP A 51 -4.50 0.31 -19.18
CA TRP A 51 -5.39 1.32 -18.61
C TRP A 51 -4.65 2.38 -17.78
N LEU A 52 -3.42 2.12 -17.30
CA LEU A 52 -2.56 3.14 -16.67
C LEU A 52 -2.07 4.20 -17.67
N ARG A 53 -2.22 3.98 -19.00
CA ARG A 53 -1.78 4.92 -20.05
C ARG A 53 -2.53 6.26 -20.05
N GLY A 54 -3.67 6.37 -19.35
CA GLY A 54 -4.43 7.63 -19.24
C GLY A 54 -3.80 8.68 -18.31
N ALA A 55 -2.79 8.29 -17.53
CA ALA A 55 -2.30 9.09 -16.41
C ALA A 55 -1.06 9.95 -16.72
N ARG A 56 -0.61 10.01 -17.98
CA ARG A 56 0.55 10.84 -18.35
C ARG A 56 0.17 12.28 -18.67
N ALA A 57 0.83 13.17 -17.92
CA ALA A 57 1.05 14.61 -18.11
C ALA A 57 -0.12 15.58 -17.86
N GLY A 58 -0.05 16.27 -16.71
CA GLY A 58 -0.39 17.70 -16.61
C GLY A 58 -1.85 18.11 -16.73
N ARG A 59 -2.82 17.22 -16.49
CA ARG A 59 -4.23 17.62 -16.40
C ARG A 59 -4.58 17.95 -14.95
N THR A 60 -4.88 19.22 -14.69
CA THR A 60 -5.71 19.61 -13.53
C THR A 60 -7.05 18.90 -13.66
N VAL A 61 -7.40 18.11 -12.65
CA VAL A 61 -8.54 17.21 -12.68
C VAL A 61 -9.63 17.78 -11.76
N PRO A 62 -10.64 18.51 -12.30
CA PRO A 62 -11.75 18.96 -11.47
C PRO A 62 -12.47 17.76 -10.89
N ARG A 63 -12.63 17.72 -9.57
CA ARG A 63 -13.48 16.87 -8.69
C ARG A 63 -14.17 15.61 -9.21
N MET A 64 -14.86 15.75 -10.33
CA MET A 64 -15.48 14.65 -11.05
C MET A 64 -14.49 13.87 -11.92
N SER A 65 -13.19 14.19 -11.94
CA SER A 65 -12.25 13.53 -12.84
C SER A 65 -11.31 12.56 -12.14
N LEU A 66 -10.74 12.84 -10.95
CA LEU A 66 -9.98 11.81 -10.24
C LEU A 66 -10.89 10.67 -9.75
N GLN A 67 -11.97 10.99 -9.03
CA GLN A 67 -12.90 9.97 -8.53
C GLN A 67 -13.56 9.16 -9.67
N LYS A 68 -13.87 9.81 -10.80
CA LYS A 68 -14.39 9.14 -12.00
C LYS A 68 -13.34 8.30 -12.70
N GLN A 69 -12.11 8.80 -12.82
CA GLN A 69 -11.00 8.05 -13.39
C GLN A 69 -10.74 6.79 -12.56
N LEU A 70 -10.67 6.90 -11.23
CA LEU A 70 -10.56 5.74 -10.33
C LEU A 70 -11.73 4.76 -10.51
N GLN A 71 -12.94 5.25 -10.76
CA GLN A 71 -14.09 4.38 -11.02
C GLN A 71 -14.01 3.66 -12.38
N GLU A 72 -13.56 4.35 -13.43
CA GLU A 72 -13.37 3.78 -14.76
C GLU A 72 -12.23 2.75 -14.76
N ASP A 73 -11.12 3.08 -14.13
CA ASP A 73 -9.96 2.20 -13.97
C ASP A 73 -10.29 0.99 -13.10
N LEU A 74 -11.10 1.16 -12.05
CA LEU A 74 -11.58 0.02 -11.24
C LEU A 74 -12.40 -0.95 -12.10
N LYS A 75 -13.29 -0.45 -12.96
CA LYS A 75 -14.04 -1.30 -13.90
C LYS A 75 -13.09 -2.01 -14.87
N ALA A 76 -12.08 -1.30 -15.38
CA ALA A 76 -11.08 -1.88 -16.27
C ALA A 76 -10.27 -2.99 -15.57
N ALA A 77 -9.79 -2.74 -14.35
CA ALA A 77 -9.07 -3.72 -13.53
C ALA A 77 -9.91 -4.96 -13.25
N MET A 78 -11.21 -4.79 -12.94
CA MET A 78 -12.14 -5.91 -12.76
C MET A 78 -12.31 -6.74 -14.04
N LYS A 79 -12.42 -6.09 -15.21
CA LYS A 79 -12.52 -6.78 -16.50
C LYS A 79 -11.23 -7.51 -16.88
N ALA A 80 -10.08 -6.90 -16.59
CA ALA A 80 -8.76 -7.47 -16.80
C ALA A 80 -8.40 -8.56 -15.77
N LYS A 81 -9.20 -8.73 -14.71
CA LYS A 81 -8.92 -9.60 -13.56
C LYS A 81 -7.59 -9.26 -12.86
N ASP A 82 -7.19 -7.98 -12.90
CA ASP A 82 -6.03 -7.45 -12.19
C ASP A 82 -6.39 -7.23 -10.71
N VAL A 83 -6.12 -8.25 -9.90
CA VAL A 83 -6.50 -8.29 -8.48
C VAL A 83 -5.83 -7.16 -7.69
N VAL A 84 -4.53 -6.95 -7.91
CA VAL A 84 -3.75 -5.93 -7.20
C VAL A 84 -4.29 -4.54 -7.50
N ALA A 85 -4.47 -4.20 -8.79
CA ALA A 85 -5.02 -2.92 -9.16
C ALA A 85 -6.44 -2.71 -8.64
N ARG A 86 -7.30 -3.73 -8.77
CA ARG A 86 -8.67 -3.65 -8.27
C ARG A 86 -8.72 -3.32 -6.78
N ASP A 87 -7.87 -3.97 -5.98
CA ASP A 87 -7.89 -3.81 -4.54
C ASP A 87 -7.30 -2.46 -4.11
N VAL A 88 -6.21 -2.01 -4.75
CA VAL A 88 -5.65 -0.67 -4.57
C VAL A 88 -6.67 0.42 -4.91
N LEU A 89 -7.32 0.33 -6.08
CA LEU A 89 -8.29 1.34 -6.54
C LEU A 89 -9.53 1.41 -5.65
N ARG A 90 -9.98 0.26 -5.11
CA ARG A 90 -11.07 0.23 -4.12
C ARG A 90 -10.66 0.92 -2.83
N MET A 91 -9.45 0.64 -2.36
CA MET A 91 -8.94 1.28 -1.15
C MET A 91 -8.80 2.78 -1.34
N LEU A 92 -8.21 3.25 -2.45
CA LEU A 92 -8.05 4.70 -2.70
C LEU A 92 -9.39 5.41 -2.73
N LYS A 93 -10.39 4.80 -3.36
CA LYS A 93 -11.73 5.35 -3.42
C LYS A 93 -12.36 5.44 -2.02
N LYS A 94 -12.14 4.44 -1.18
CA LYS A 94 -12.56 4.48 0.23
C LYS A 94 -11.85 5.61 0.97
N ASP A 95 -10.52 5.72 0.86
CA ASP A 95 -9.74 6.75 1.55
C ASP A 95 -10.19 8.17 1.18
N LEU A 96 -10.52 8.40 -0.10
CA LEU A 96 -11.10 9.66 -0.56
C LEU A 96 -12.48 9.91 0.07
N THR A 97 -13.39 8.93 0.05
CA THR A 97 -14.71 9.06 0.67
C THR A 97 -14.63 9.27 2.18
N ASP A 98 -13.74 8.56 2.87
CA ASP A 98 -13.53 8.72 4.30
C ASP A 98 -13.02 10.13 4.62
N ALA A 99 -12.13 10.68 3.79
CA ALA A 99 -11.65 12.05 3.93
C ALA A 99 -12.74 13.11 3.64
N GLU A 100 -13.63 12.88 2.66
CA GLU A 100 -14.82 13.73 2.46
C GLU A 100 -15.74 13.71 3.66
N LEU A 101 -15.97 12.53 4.24
CA LEU A 101 -16.79 12.36 5.44
C LEU A 101 -16.18 13.09 6.64
N GLN A 102 -14.85 12.97 6.84
CA GLN A 102 -14.13 13.68 7.89
C GLN A 102 -14.17 15.19 7.72
N LYS A 103 -14.07 15.67 6.47
CA LYS A 103 -14.20 17.10 6.14
C LYS A 103 -15.64 17.60 6.32
N GLY A 104 -16.64 16.71 6.19
CA GLY A 104 -18.06 17.07 6.14
C GLY A 104 -18.46 17.81 4.86
N ALA A 105 -17.54 17.85 3.89
CA ALA A 105 -17.71 18.44 2.59
C ALA A 105 -16.82 17.69 1.62
N ALA A 106 -17.07 17.88 0.35
CA ALA A 106 -16.32 17.19 -0.66
C ALA A 106 -14.83 17.72 -0.65
N LEU A 107 -13.83 16.90 -1.00
CA LEU A 107 -12.39 17.28 -1.12
C LEU A 107 -11.99 18.06 -2.40
N ASP A 108 -11.34 19.22 -2.29
CA ASP A 108 -10.74 19.86 -3.48
C ASP A 108 -9.56 19.07 -4.08
N GLU A 109 -9.06 19.51 -5.24
CA GLU A 109 -7.98 18.82 -5.97
C GLU A 109 -6.71 18.65 -5.12
N ASP A 110 -6.41 19.65 -4.28
CA ASP A 110 -5.22 19.62 -3.44
C ASP A 110 -5.36 18.59 -2.32
N GLU A 111 -6.53 18.55 -1.69
CA GLU A 111 -6.85 17.57 -0.66
C GLU A 111 -6.90 16.14 -1.21
N GLU A 112 -7.43 15.94 -2.42
CA GLU A 112 -7.39 14.65 -3.11
C GLU A 112 -5.95 14.18 -3.33
N LEU A 113 -5.07 15.07 -3.82
CA LEU A 113 -3.64 14.77 -3.94
C LEU A 113 -3.00 14.44 -2.60
N GLN A 114 -3.35 15.16 -1.53
CA GLN A 114 -2.85 14.86 -0.18
C GLN A 114 -3.26 13.46 0.30
N VAL A 115 -4.47 13.01 -0.01
CA VAL A 115 -4.90 11.63 0.30
C VAL A 115 -4.02 10.62 -0.44
N LEU A 116 -3.79 10.81 -1.75
CA LEU A 116 -2.95 9.92 -2.55
C LEU A 116 -1.49 9.90 -2.05
N ILE A 117 -0.91 11.06 -1.73
CA ILE A 117 0.46 11.17 -1.21
C ILE A 117 0.59 10.42 0.14
N ARG A 118 -0.40 10.58 1.03
CA ARG A 118 -0.42 9.84 2.30
C ARG A 118 -0.52 8.33 2.07
N ALA A 119 -1.33 7.90 1.11
CA ALA A 119 -1.48 6.49 0.76
C ALA A 119 -0.17 5.89 0.22
N VAL A 120 0.57 6.62 -0.63
CA VAL A 120 1.92 6.21 -1.10
C VAL A 120 2.89 6.10 0.06
N LYS A 121 2.93 7.12 0.91
CA LYS A 121 3.86 7.17 2.04
C LYS A 121 3.65 6.01 3.02
N SER A 122 2.39 5.77 3.42
CA SER A 122 2.03 4.66 4.31
C SER A 122 2.53 3.32 3.78
N ARG A 123 2.40 3.07 2.47
CA ARG A 123 2.87 1.83 1.84
C ARG A 123 4.39 1.75 1.72
N LYS A 124 5.07 2.86 1.44
CA LYS A 124 6.56 2.91 1.47
C LYS A 124 7.09 2.60 2.87
N ASP A 125 6.43 3.13 3.90
CA ASP A 125 6.76 2.85 5.30
C ASP A 125 6.51 1.36 5.62
N SER A 126 5.37 0.80 5.21
CA SER A 126 5.07 -0.64 5.35
C SER A 126 6.07 -1.54 4.61
N ALA A 127 6.42 -1.20 3.37
CA ALA A 127 7.40 -1.95 2.57
C ALA A 127 8.75 -2.02 3.29
N THR A 128 9.20 -0.90 3.86
CA THR A 128 10.44 -0.82 4.64
C THR A 128 10.37 -1.71 5.88
N GLN A 129 9.27 -1.67 6.63
CA GLN A 129 9.08 -2.53 7.80
C GLN A 129 9.06 -4.01 7.44
N TYR A 130 8.46 -4.39 6.29
CA TYR A 130 8.48 -5.77 5.82
C TYR A 130 9.88 -6.22 5.38
N ASP A 131 10.67 -5.36 4.74
CA ASP A 131 12.06 -5.68 4.42
C ASP A 131 12.89 -5.92 5.69
N GLU A 132 12.76 -5.02 6.68
CA GLU A 132 13.43 -5.15 7.98
C GLU A 132 13.04 -6.44 8.69
N GLY A 133 11.79 -6.87 8.54
CA GLY A 133 11.27 -8.14 9.05
C GLY A 133 11.57 -9.38 8.18
N GLY A 134 12.32 -9.24 7.09
CA GLY A 134 12.66 -10.35 6.18
C GLY A 134 11.47 -10.88 5.35
N ARG A 135 10.36 -10.15 5.28
CA ARG A 135 9.13 -10.50 4.57
C ARG A 135 9.09 -9.86 3.18
N LYS A 136 10.03 -10.25 2.32
CA LYS A 136 10.21 -9.67 0.98
C LYS A 136 8.96 -9.79 0.10
N ASP A 137 8.20 -10.87 0.25
CA ASP A 137 6.92 -11.10 -0.42
C ASP A 137 5.90 -9.98 -0.18
N LEU A 138 5.81 -9.52 1.07
CA LEU A 138 4.91 -8.43 1.46
C LEU A 138 5.46 -7.07 1.03
N ALA A 139 6.78 -6.86 1.17
CA ALA A 139 7.42 -5.63 0.69
C ALA A 139 7.24 -5.43 -0.83
N ASP A 140 7.41 -6.49 -1.62
CA ASP A 140 7.20 -6.43 -3.08
C ASP A 140 5.73 -6.15 -3.44
N THR A 141 4.78 -6.64 -2.64
CA THR A 141 3.36 -6.32 -2.79
C THR A 141 3.11 -4.84 -2.54
N GLU A 142 3.59 -4.29 -1.43
CA GLU A 142 3.45 -2.85 -1.10
C GLU A 142 4.07 -1.96 -2.19
N ARG A 143 5.25 -2.32 -2.71
CA ARG A 143 5.89 -1.60 -3.82
C ARG A 143 5.07 -1.65 -5.11
N ALA A 144 4.45 -2.79 -5.41
CA ALA A 144 3.57 -2.90 -6.56
C ALA A 144 2.31 -2.02 -6.40
N GLU A 145 1.78 -1.90 -5.19
CA GLU A 145 0.68 -0.97 -4.90
C GLU A 145 1.12 0.49 -5.05
N VAL A 146 2.29 0.85 -4.51
CA VAL A 146 2.87 2.20 -4.65
C VAL A 146 2.96 2.60 -6.11
N ALA A 147 3.47 1.74 -6.99
CA ALA A 147 3.61 2.03 -8.40
C ALA A 147 2.25 2.34 -9.09
N ILE A 148 1.16 1.71 -8.64
CA ILE A 148 -0.19 1.96 -9.16
C ILE A 148 -0.67 3.34 -8.69
N ILE A 149 -0.49 3.68 -7.42
CA ILE A 149 -0.93 4.96 -6.85
C ILE A 149 -0.12 6.12 -7.43
N GLU A 150 1.20 5.95 -7.61
CA GLU A 150 2.08 6.94 -8.24
C GLU A 150 1.64 7.26 -9.68
N GLY A 151 0.96 6.32 -10.36
CA GLY A 151 0.32 6.59 -11.64
C GLY A 151 -0.73 7.71 -11.58
N TYR A 152 -1.36 7.95 -10.44
CA TYR A 152 -2.37 9.01 -10.25
C TYR A 152 -1.80 10.32 -9.70
N LEU A 153 -0.51 10.36 -9.42
CA LEU A 153 0.16 11.54 -8.90
C LEU A 153 0.88 12.30 -10.02
N PRO A 154 1.00 13.64 -9.90
CA PRO A 154 1.96 14.39 -10.69
C PRO A 154 3.36 13.79 -10.53
N GLN A 155 4.16 13.80 -11.61
CA GLN A 155 5.50 13.26 -11.58
C GLN A 155 6.33 13.94 -10.48
N PRO A 156 6.82 13.18 -9.49
CA PRO A 156 7.62 13.74 -8.41
C PRO A 156 8.93 14.29 -8.96
N LEU A 157 9.41 15.36 -8.36
CA LEU A 157 10.75 15.87 -8.63
C LEU A 157 11.77 14.98 -7.94
N THR A 158 12.88 14.74 -8.62
CA THR A 158 14.08 14.17 -8.01
C THR A 158 14.66 15.13 -6.98
N GLU A 159 15.56 14.66 -6.10
CA GLU A 159 16.19 15.52 -5.10
C GLU A 159 16.97 16.68 -5.75
N ASP A 160 17.63 16.43 -6.88
CA ASP A 160 18.38 17.44 -7.63
C ASP A 160 17.44 18.47 -8.29
N GLU A 161 16.39 18.02 -8.98
CA GLU A 161 15.37 18.91 -9.56
C GLU A 161 14.66 19.74 -8.49
N ALA A 162 14.36 19.13 -7.33
CA ALA A 162 13.76 19.83 -6.20
C ALA A 162 14.71 20.89 -5.64
N ARG A 163 16.02 20.60 -5.56
CA ARG A 163 17.02 21.59 -5.15
C ARG A 163 17.08 22.76 -6.12
N GLU A 164 17.20 22.51 -7.41
CA GLU A 164 17.24 23.55 -8.43
C GLU A 164 15.97 24.42 -8.42
N ALA A 165 14.80 23.79 -8.31
CA ALA A 165 13.51 24.47 -8.23
C ALA A 165 13.42 25.39 -7.00
N ILE A 166 13.81 24.89 -5.81
CA ILE A 166 13.77 25.66 -4.57
C ILE A 166 14.79 26.80 -4.60
N GLU A 167 16.00 26.59 -5.13
CA GLU A 167 17.01 27.63 -5.31
C GLU A 167 16.52 28.74 -6.26
N ALA A 168 15.90 28.36 -7.38
CA ALA A 168 15.35 29.31 -8.33
C ALA A 168 14.23 30.15 -7.68
N LEU A 169 13.35 29.51 -6.91
CA LEU A 169 12.30 30.20 -6.15
C LEU A 169 12.86 31.14 -5.09
N ALA A 170 13.88 30.71 -4.33
CA ALA A 170 14.53 31.55 -3.33
C ALA A 170 15.13 32.81 -3.96
N LYS A 171 15.83 32.67 -5.09
CA LYS A 171 16.38 33.80 -5.86
C LYS A 171 15.28 34.72 -6.39
N LYS A 172 14.22 34.16 -6.97
CA LYS A 172 13.09 34.91 -7.52
C LYS A 172 12.36 35.74 -6.45
N LEU A 173 12.27 35.20 -5.23
CA LEU A 173 11.61 35.86 -4.10
C LEU A 173 12.54 36.75 -3.27
N GLY A 174 13.86 36.73 -3.55
CA GLY A 174 14.85 37.44 -2.73
C GLY A 174 14.95 36.90 -1.31
N VAL A 175 14.71 35.60 -1.11
CA VAL A 175 14.72 34.95 0.20
C VAL A 175 16.10 34.36 0.46
N SER A 176 16.75 34.81 1.53
CA SER A 176 18.09 34.35 1.95
C SER A 176 18.18 33.97 3.43
N GLU A 177 17.25 34.44 4.26
CA GLU A 177 17.26 34.20 5.70
C GLU A 177 16.31 33.07 6.11
N LYS A 178 16.71 32.28 7.12
CA LYS A 178 15.81 31.26 7.73
C LYS A 178 14.49 31.83 8.26
N LYS A 179 14.43 33.11 8.62
CA LYS A 179 13.18 33.77 9.03
C LYS A 179 12.14 33.82 7.91
N GLN A 180 12.57 33.82 6.66
CA GLN A 180 11.73 33.86 5.46
C GLN A 180 11.39 32.46 4.94
N MET A 181 11.79 31.40 5.65
CA MET A 181 11.51 30.01 5.28
C MET A 181 10.04 29.77 4.97
N GLY A 182 9.13 30.32 5.78
CA GLY A 182 7.69 30.17 5.57
C GLY A 182 7.22 30.70 4.21
N GLN A 183 7.79 31.82 3.76
CA GLN A 183 7.47 32.41 2.45
C GLN A 183 7.97 31.52 1.30
N LEU A 184 9.22 31.03 1.39
CA LEU A 184 9.77 30.12 0.40
C LEU A 184 8.98 28.82 0.34
N MET A 185 8.67 28.23 1.49
CA MET A 185 7.90 26.99 1.57
C MET A 185 6.48 27.14 1.02
N SER A 186 5.82 28.28 1.25
CA SER A 186 4.51 28.57 0.64
C SER A 186 4.61 28.54 -0.89
N ALA A 187 5.56 29.28 -1.46
CA ALA A 187 5.74 29.34 -2.91
C ALA A 187 6.09 27.99 -3.53
N VAL A 188 6.93 27.19 -2.86
CA VAL A 188 7.27 25.83 -3.30
C VAL A 188 6.02 24.94 -3.31
N MET A 189 5.19 25.02 -2.27
CA MET A 189 3.95 24.23 -2.18
C MET A 189 2.86 24.71 -3.13
N ASP A 190 2.89 25.96 -3.55
CA ASP A 190 1.97 26.50 -4.55
C ASP A 190 2.37 26.10 -5.97
N GLU A 191 3.67 26.09 -6.29
CA GLU A 191 4.17 25.80 -7.65
C GLU A 191 4.43 24.31 -7.91
N TYR A 192 4.82 23.55 -6.88
CA TYR A 192 5.22 22.13 -7.00
C TYR A 192 4.36 21.19 -6.16
N ARG A 193 3.09 21.54 -5.96
CA ARG A 193 2.14 20.75 -5.17
C ARG A 193 2.05 19.31 -5.67
N GLY A 194 2.15 18.37 -4.74
CA GLY A 194 2.12 16.94 -5.04
C GLY A 194 3.32 16.40 -5.83
N ARG A 195 4.28 17.25 -6.21
CA ARG A 195 5.52 16.87 -6.87
C ARG A 195 6.73 16.86 -5.93
N ILE A 196 6.66 17.63 -4.84
CA ILE A 196 7.72 17.67 -3.81
C ILE A 196 7.13 17.28 -2.45
N ASP A 197 7.82 16.40 -1.71
CA ASP A 197 7.51 16.13 -0.31
C ASP A 197 7.94 17.29 0.58
N GLY A 198 7.06 17.71 1.51
CA GLY A 198 7.32 18.86 2.36
C GLY A 198 8.50 18.70 3.32
N LYS A 199 8.82 17.48 3.76
CA LYS A 199 10.01 17.23 4.57
C LYS A 199 11.27 17.39 3.73
N LEU A 200 11.26 16.87 2.50
CA LEU A 200 12.36 17.04 1.56
C LEU A 200 12.57 18.53 1.21
N ALA A 201 11.51 19.26 0.88
CA ALA A 201 11.56 20.69 0.62
C ALA A 201 12.14 21.47 1.81
N SER A 202 11.66 21.18 3.03
CA SER A 202 12.14 21.83 4.26
C SER A 202 13.62 21.53 4.53
N LYS A 203 14.06 20.29 4.32
CA LYS A 203 15.47 19.89 4.44
C LYS A 203 16.35 20.66 3.46
N ILE A 204 15.95 20.73 2.19
CA ILE A 204 16.70 21.43 1.16
C ILE A 204 16.74 22.94 1.45
N ALA A 205 15.59 23.57 1.68
CA ALA A 205 15.50 24.99 1.96
C ALA A 205 16.30 25.37 3.22
N GLY A 206 16.27 24.54 4.27
CA GLY A 206 17.06 24.75 5.49
C GLY A 206 18.57 24.69 5.29
N GLY A 207 19.05 24.00 4.25
CA GLY A 207 20.45 23.98 3.84
C GLY A 207 20.85 25.16 2.93
N LEU A 208 19.89 25.75 2.22
CA LEU A 208 20.10 26.88 1.32
C LEU A 208 20.07 28.23 2.04
N LEU A 209 19.23 28.36 3.07
CA LEU A 209 19.04 29.59 3.82
C LEU A 209 20.01 29.69 4.99
N SER A 210 20.51 30.90 5.23
CA SER A 210 21.42 31.22 6.35
C SER A 210 20.67 31.61 7.61
#